data_AF-A0A944H9K0-F1
#
_entry.id   AF-A0A944H9K0-F1
#
_cell.length_a   1.000
_cell.length_b   1.000
_cell.length_c   1.000
_cell.angle_alpha   90.00
_cell.angle_beta   90.00
_cell.angle_gamma   90.00
#
_symmetry.space_group_name_H-M   'P 1'
#
loop_
_entity.id
_entity.type
_entity.pdbx_description
1 polymer ?
#
loop_
_entity_poly.entity_id
_entity_poly.type
_entity_poly.pdbx_seq_one_letter_code
_entity_poly.pdbx_strand_id
1 'polypeptide(L)'
;MKQKAVTWYMFLTVIGGIIFVGSQAWEWATFIKGDYGALETRGGRILQFVDANTGDRLALRDFSSHISSERVQHESKNGIWFSSEKALTTFDLQEVVAGVKANENVLIRTEMLTEEGEKTLLTREATLAKLSDATQVVEGANLIQNEYGSRLFADFFFFITGFHGFHVFTGVLINIIIFFNVVIGTYERRGHYEMVEKVGLYWHFVDLVWVFVFTFFYLV
;
A
#
# COMPACT_ATOMS: atom_id res chain seq x y z
N MET A 1 -15.02 -7.23 39.85
CA MET A 1 -15.51 -7.42 38.46
C MET A 1 -15.96 -8.87 38.27
N LYS A 2 -16.98 -9.15 37.47
CA LYS A 2 -17.40 -10.53 37.15
C LYS A 2 -16.44 -11.12 36.11
N GLN A 3 -15.64 -12.13 36.49
CA GLN A 3 -14.62 -12.77 35.63
C GLN A 3 -15.16 -13.15 34.24
N LYS A 4 -16.38 -13.70 34.17
CA LYS A 4 -17.05 -14.07 32.90
C LYS A 4 -17.27 -12.88 31.97
N ALA A 5 -17.66 -11.72 32.49
CA ALA A 5 -17.89 -10.53 31.69
C ALA A 5 -16.56 -9.99 31.13
N VAL A 6 -15.53 -9.90 31.97
CA VAL A 6 -14.19 -9.43 31.58
C VAL A 6 -13.58 -10.33 30.52
N THR A 7 -13.72 -11.64 30.67
CA THR A 7 -13.25 -12.63 29.67
C THR A 7 -13.92 -12.39 28.33
N TRP A 8 -15.22 -12.06 28.33
CA TRP A 8 -15.96 -11.81 27.09
C TRP A 8 -15.59 -10.50 26.42
N TYR A 9 -15.40 -9.43 27.18
CA TYR A 9 -14.88 -8.18 26.63
C TYR A 9 -13.48 -8.35 26.04
N MET A 10 -12.56 -9.00 26.76
CA MET A 10 -11.21 -9.25 26.27
C MET A 10 -11.20 -10.10 24.99
N PHE A 11 -12.05 -11.12 24.92
CA PHE A 11 -12.19 -11.93 23.71
C PHE A 11 -12.63 -11.10 22.50
N LEU A 12 -13.65 -10.25 22.67
CA LEU A 12 -14.11 -9.35 21.61
C LEU A 12 -13.02 -8.36 21.19
N THR A 13 -12.26 -7.82 22.14
CA THR A 13 -11.12 -6.92 21.85
C THR A 13 -10.04 -7.62 21.04
N VAL A 14 -9.70 -8.87 21.37
CA VAL A 14 -8.72 -9.66 20.61
C VAL A 14 -9.20 -9.93 19.19
N ILE A 15 -10.45 -10.36 19.02
CA ILE A 15 -11.02 -10.59 17.68
C ILE A 15 -11.04 -9.30 16.86
N GLY A 16 -11.53 -8.20 17.45
CA GLY A 16 -11.54 -6.89 16.79
C GLY A 16 -10.13 -6.46 16.36
N GLY A 17 -9.14 -6.64 17.24
CA GLY A 17 -7.74 -6.36 16.94
C GLY A 17 -7.16 -7.22 15.81
N ILE A 18 -7.47 -8.52 15.77
CA ILE A 18 -7.02 -9.40 14.69
C ILE A 18 -7.64 -9.01 13.35
N ILE A 19 -8.95 -8.73 13.32
CA ILE A 19 -9.64 -8.27 12.11
C ILE A 19 -9.03 -6.96 11.60
N PHE A 20 -8.76 -6.04 12.51
CA PHE A 20 -8.16 -4.76 12.21
C PHE A 20 -6.73 -4.89 11.65
N VAL A 21 -5.86 -5.69 12.28
CA VAL A 21 -4.51 -5.95 11.74
C VAL A 21 -4.60 -6.65 10.38
N GLY A 22 -5.58 -7.55 10.22
CA GLY A 22 -5.84 -8.24 8.96
C GLY A 22 -6.24 -7.29 7.83
N SER A 23 -7.11 -6.31 8.09
CA SER A 23 -7.49 -5.32 7.07
C SER A 23 -6.32 -4.44 6.66
N GLN A 24 -5.50 -4.01 7.62
CA GLN A 24 -4.27 -3.25 7.35
C GLN A 24 -3.27 -4.04 6.51
N ALA A 25 -3.05 -5.32 6.84
CA ALA A 25 -2.16 -6.18 6.08
C ALA A 25 -2.67 -6.44 4.65
N TRP A 26 -3.99 -6.60 4.48
CA TRP A 26 -4.62 -6.77 3.17
C TRP A 26 -4.48 -5.52 2.31
N GLU A 27 -4.72 -4.35 2.89
CA GLU A 27 -4.58 -3.08 2.19
C GLU A 27 -3.14 -2.84 1.75
N TRP A 28 -2.16 -3.10 2.63
CA TRP A 28 -0.74 -3.03 2.30
C TRP A 28 -0.36 -3.98 1.17
N ALA A 29 -0.84 -5.21 1.21
CA ALA A 29 -0.59 -6.18 0.15
C ALA A 29 -1.12 -5.70 -1.20
N THR A 30 -2.28 -5.03 -1.20
CA THR A 30 -2.89 -4.46 -2.42
C THR A 30 -2.07 -3.29 -2.94
N PHE A 31 -1.65 -2.36 -2.06
CA PHE A 31 -0.79 -1.24 -2.45
C PHE A 31 0.58 -1.66 -2.98
N ILE A 32 1.21 -2.66 -2.35
CA ILE A 32 2.53 -3.16 -2.74
C ILE A 32 2.45 -3.89 -4.09
N LYS A 33 1.35 -4.61 -4.33
CA LYS A 33 1.13 -5.31 -5.59
C LYS A 33 0.81 -4.35 -6.74
N GLY A 34 0.07 -3.28 -6.45
CA GLY A 34 -0.42 -2.34 -7.45
C GLY A 34 -1.61 -2.87 -8.23
N ASP A 35 -2.49 -1.96 -8.63
CA ASP A 35 -3.72 -2.29 -9.37
C ASP A 35 -3.68 -1.80 -10.80
N TYR A 36 -2.95 -0.71 -11.04
CA TYR A 36 -2.96 -0.03 -12.33
C TYR A 36 -1.62 -0.11 -13.05
N GLY A 37 -0.50 0.00 -12.33
CA GLY A 37 0.81 0.24 -12.94
C GLY A 37 0.94 1.65 -13.52
N ALA A 38 2.19 2.07 -13.71
CA ALA A 38 2.56 3.37 -14.24
C ALA A 38 3.92 3.31 -14.95
N LEU A 39 4.30 4.38 -15.65
CA LEU A 39 5.66 4.52 -16.20
C LEU A 39 6.46 5.57 -15.43
N GLU A 40 7.72 5.27 -15.14
CA GLU A 40 8.66 6.24 -14.59
C GLU A 40 9.41 6.95 -15.73
N THR A 41 9.57 8.26 -15.62
CA THR A 41 10.40 9.06 -16.53
C THR A 41 11.83 9.20 -16.03
N ARG A 42 12.77 9.60 -16.90
CA ARG A 42 14.15 9.95 -16.50
C ARG A 42 14.24 10.98 -15.37
N GLY A 43 13.23 11.85 -15.24
CA GLY A 43 13.15 12.85 -14.17
C GLY A 43 12.53 12.34 -12.86
N GLY A 44 12.27 11.03 -12.75
CA GLY A 44 11.69 10.39 -11.57
C GLY A 44 10.20 10.64 -11.35
N ARG A 45 9.52 11.29 -12.31
CA ARG A 45 8.06 11.51 -12.31
C ARG A 45 7.32 10.31 -12.86
N ILE A 46 6.10 10.10 -12.38
CA ILE A 46 5.27 8.96 -12.72
C ILE A 46 4.20 9.39 -13.74
N LEU A 47 4.05 8.60 -14.79
CA LEU A 47 3.07 8.79 -15.85
C LEU A 47 1.92 7.82 -15.61
N GLN A 48 0.74 8.38 -15.35
CA GLN A 48 -0.49 7.63 -15.14
C GLN A 48 -1.32 7.63 -16.42
N PHE A 49 -1.97 6.51 -16.71
CA PHE A 49 -2.80 6.35 -17.91
C PHE A 49 -4.27 6.54 -17.59
N VAL A 50 -4.97 7.20 -18.50
CA VAL A 50 -6.39 7.53 -18.39
C VAL A 50 -7.05 7.32 -19.76
N ASP A 51 -8.30 6.87 -19.75
CA ASP A 51 -9.14 6.81 -20.95
C ASP A 51 -9.67 8.21 -21.30
N ALA A 52 -9.50 8.63 -22.55
CA ALA A 52 -9.97 9.92 -23.05
C ALA A 52 -11.50 10.10 -22.99
N ASN A 53 -12.28 9.01 -23.03
CA ASN A 53 -13.74 9.07 -23.09
C ASN A 53 -14.39 9.14 -21.71
N THR A 54 -13.88 8.36 -20.76
CA THR A 54 -14.44 8.29 -19.40
C THR A 54 -13.69 9.15 -18.39
N GLY A 55 -12.43 9.48 -18.65
CA GLY A 55 -11.56 10.14 -17.67
C GLY A 55 -11.10 9.22 -16.53
N ASP A 56 -11.40 7.92 -16.63
CA ASP A 56 -11.05 6.93 -15.62
C ASP A 56 -9.61 6.43 -15.78
N ARG A 57 -8.96 6.11 -14.66
CA ARG A 57 -7.61 5.56 -14.64
C ARG A 57 -7.62 4.16 -15.25
N LEU A 58 -6.74 3.93 -16.23
CA LEU A 58 -6.63 2.66 -16.94
C LEU A 58 -5.43 1.85 -16.41
N ALA A 59 -5.62 0.54 -16.22
CA ALA A 59 -4.52 -0.33 -15.80
C ALA A 59 -3.69 -0.77 -17.01
N LEU A 60 -2.39 -1.03 -16.81
CA LEU A 60 -1.47 -1.51 -17.86
C LEU A 60 -1.99 -2.78 -18.53
N ARG A 61 -2.65 -3.66 -17.77
CA ARG A 61 -3.27 -4.89 -18.26
C ARG A 61 -4.39 -4.68 -19.29
N ASP A 62 -5.05 -3.52 -19.28
CA ASP A 62 -6.25 -3.30 -20.09
C ASP A 62 -5.89 -2.86 -21.52
N PHE A 63 -4.67 -2.36 -21.75
CA PHE A 63 -4.25 -1.82 -23.05
C PHE A 63 -2.89 -2.31 -23.55
N SER A 64 -2.07 -2.94 -22.71
CA SER A 64 -0.77 -3.46 -23.14
C SER A 64 -0.94 -4.60 -24.14
N SER A 65 -0.15 -4.56 -25.22
CA SER A 65 -0.08 -5.67 -26.18
C SER A 65 0.97 -6.67 -25.69
N HIS A 66 0.58 -7.92 -25.45
CA HIS A 66 1.51 -8.97 -25.03
C HIS A 66 2.52 -9.28 -26.14
N ILE A 67 3.79 -8.98 -25.90
CA ILE A 67 4.92 -9.29 -26.77
C ILE A 67 5.77 -10.31 -26.02
N SER A 68 5.74 -11.57 -26.45
CA SER A 68 6.51 -12.63 -25.81
C SER A 68 8.01 -12.28 -25.85
N SER A 69 8.54 -11.83 -24.71
CA SER A 69 9.95 -11.59 -24.49
C SER A 69 10.45 -12.55 -23.44
N GLU A 70 11.50 -13.33 -23.76
CA GLU A 70 12.19 -14.14 -22.76
C GLU A 70 13.00 -13.21 -21.85
N ARG A 71 12.50 -13.00 -20.63
CA ARG A 71 13.19 -12.22 -19.60
C ARG A 71 13.63 -13.17 -18.49
N VAL A 72 14.95 -13.29 -18.31
CA VAL A 72 15.53 -14.07 -17.21
C VAL A 72 16.04 -13.09 -16.17
N GLN A 73 15.49 -13.15 -14.95
CA GLN A 73 15.98 -12.34 -13.84
C GLN A 73 17.23 -12.98 -13.25
N HIS A 74 18.29 -12.19 -13.08
CA HIS A 74 19.47 -12.66 -12.35
C HIS A 74 19.28 -12.50 -10.83
N GLU A 75 19.01 -13.63 -10.17
CA GLU A 75 18.96 -13.73 -8.72
C GLU A 75 20.32 -14.22 -8.17
N SER A 76 20.65 -13.85 -6.93
CA SER A 76 21.92 -14.23 -6.29
C SER A 76 22.16 -15.75 -6.21
N LYS A 77 21.09 -16.54 -6.27
CA LYS A 77 21.12 -18.02 -6.28
C LYS A 77 21.27 -18.64 -7.69
N ASN A 78 20.98 -17.88 -8.75
CA ASN A 78 20.85 -18.40 -10.12
C ASN A 78 21.73 -17.65 -11.15
N GLY A 79 22.57 -16.70 -10.71
CA GLY A 79 23.36 -15.82 -11.58
C GLY A 79 24.80 -15.60 -11.12
N ILE A 80 25.31 -14.39 -11.41
CA ILE A 80 26.65 -13.96 -11.02
C ILE A 80 26.69 -13.81 -9.49
N TRP A 81 27.68 -14.45 -8.85
CA TRP A 81 27.88 -14.32 -7.41
C TRP A 81 27.92 -12.85 -7.00
N PHE A 82 27.13 -12.49 -5.98
CA PHE A 82 27.00 -11.13 -5.44
C PHE A 82 26.33 -10.09 -6.37
N SER A 83 25.70 -10.51 -7.47
CA SER A 83 24.85 -9.64 -8.28
C SER A 83 23.38 -10.00 -8.13
N SER A 84 22.54 -8.99 -7.90
CA SER A 84 21.08 -9.13 -7.86
C SER A 84 20.46 -8.01 -8.67
N GLU A 85 19.58 -8.35 -9.59
CA GLU A 85 18.84 -7.38 -10.39
C GLU A 85 17.50 -7.03 -9.72
N LYS A 86 16.93 -5.88 -10.11
CA LYS A 86 15.58 -5.50 -9.69
C LYS A 86 14.57 -6.57 -10.15
N ALA A 87 13.50 -6.75 -9.38
CA ALA A 87 12.40 -7.62 -9.77
C ALA A 87 11.86 -7.24 -11.16
N LEU A 88 11.64 -8.25 -12.00
CA LEU A 88 11.00 -8.04 -13.29
C LEU A 88 9.55 -7.63 -13.06
N THR A 89 9.12 -6.59 -13.75
CA THR A 89 7.71 -6.19 -13.82
C THR A 89 6.94 -7.17 -14.69
N THR A 90 5.63 -7.29 -14.44
CA THR A 90 4.72 -8.12 -15.22
C THR A 90 4.73 -7.70 -16.69
N PHE A 91 4.78 -6.39 -16.95
CA PHE A 91 4.80 -5.81 -18.29
C PHE A 91 6.18 -5.27 -18.66
N ASP A 92 6.53 -5.37 -19.94
CA ASP A 92 7.70 -4.70 -20.49
C ASP A 92 7.38 -3.27 -20.96
N LEU A 93 8.39 -2.40 -20.96
CA LEU A 93 8.22 -1.03 -21.44
C LEU A 93 7.79 -1.02 -22.92
N GLN A 94 8.30 -1.94 -23.74
CA GLN A 94 7.93 -2.01 -25.16
C GLN A 94 6.47 -2.43 -25.36
N GLU A 95 5.97 -3.36 -24.55
CA GLU A 95 4.57 -3.80 -24.56
C GLU A 95 3.62 -2.65 -24.22
N VAL A 96 3.97 -1.86 -23.19
CA VAL A 96 3.20 -0.69 -22.80
C VAL A 96 3.23 0.37 -23.90
N VAL A 97 4.41 0.69 -24.45
CA VAL A 97 4.53 1.69 -25.53
C VAL A 97 3.79 1.25 -26.79
N ALA A 98 3.85 -0.04 -27.16
CA ALA A 98 3.10 -0.59 -28.29
C ALA A 98 1.59 -0.53 -28.04
N GLY A 99 1.14 -0.88 -26.83
CA GLY A 99 -0.26 -0.78 -26.41
C GLY A 99 -0.79 0.65 -26.45
N VAL A 100 -0.02 1.63 -25.97
CA VAL A 100 -0.40 3.06 -26.05
C VAL A 100 -0.43 3.53 -27.51
N LYS A 101 0.45 3.05 -28.39
CA LYS A 101 0.42 3.39 -29.81
C LYS A 101 -0.80 2.80 -30.53
N ALA A 102 -1.18 1.58 -30.18
CA ALA A 102 -2.33 0.89 -30.76
C ALA A 102 -3.67 1.53 -30.34
N ASN A 103 -3.75 2.04 -29.11
CA ASN A 103 -4.96 2.65 -28.57
C ASN A 103 -4.86 4.18 -28.54
N GLU A 104 -5.57 4.86 -29.44
CA GLU A 104 -5.56 6.33 -29.53
C GLU A 104 -6.25 7.01 -28.35
N ASN A 105 -7.15 6.30 -27.66
CA ASN A 105 -7.91 6.81 -26.51
C ASN A 105 -7.11 6.81 -25.20
N VAL A 106 -5.89 6.25 -25.17
CA VAL A 106 -5.06 6.23 -23.97
C VAL A 106 -4.22 7.50 -23.90
N LEU A 107 -4.48 8.31 -22.89
CA LEU A 107 -3.77 9.55 -22.60
C LEU A 107 -2.99 9.45 -21.30
N ILE A 108 -1.94 10.27 -21.17
CA ILE A 108 -1.18 10.40 -19.94
C ILE A 108 -1.72 11.56 -19.12
N ARG A 109 -2.02 11.28 -17.86
CA ARG A 109 -2.29 12.26 -16.81
C ARG A 109 -0.98 12.63 -16.13
N THR A 110 -0.69 13.93 -16.04
CA THR A 110 0.50 14.39 -15.30
C THR A 110 0.17 14.74 -13.85
N GLU A 111 1.20 14.78 -13.02
CA GLU A 111 1.10 15.24 -11.63
C GLU A 111 0.87 16.76 -11.50
N MET A 112 1.00 17.54 -12.58
CA MET A 112 0.81 18.99 -12.54
C MET A 112 -0.66 19.37 -12.60
N LEU A 113 -1.08 20.16 -11.62
CA LEU A 113 -2.40 20.77 -11.55
C LEU A 113 -2.42 22.04 -12.43
N THR A 114 -3.51 22.25 -13.17
CA THR A 114 -3.83 23.55 -13.78
C THR A 114 -4.14 24.59 -12.70
N GLU A 115 -4.19 25.87 -13.09
CA GLU A 115 -4.62 26.96 -12.21
C GLU A 115 -6.04 26.75 -11.62
N GLU A 116 -6.85 25.90 -12.25
CA GLU A 116 -8.19 25.49 -11.81
C GLU A 116 -8.19 24.27 -10.86
N GLY A 117 -7.02 23.71 -10.53
CA GLY A 117 -6.90 22.57 -9.60
C GLY A 117 -7.22 21.21 -10.21
N GLU A 118 -7.38 21.12 -11.54
CA GLU A 118 -7.55 19.85 -12.24
C GLU A 118 -6.20 19.26 -12.67
N LYS A 119 -6.07 17.93 -12.68
CA LYS A 119 -4.84 17.30 -13.19
C LYS A 119 -4.85 17.37 -14.71
N THR A 120 -3.79 17.91 -15.29
CA THR A 120 -3.70 18.08 -16.75
C THR A 120 -3.65 16.75 -17.49
N LEU A 121 -4.59 16.57 -18.42
CA LEU A 121 -4.54 15.52 -19.44
C LEU A 121 -3.69 16.01 -20.61
N LEU A 122 -2.68 15.23 -20.98
CA LEU A 122 -1.86 15.57 -22.14
C LEU A 122 -2.61 15.25 -23.43
N THR A 123 -2.44 16.10 -24.43
CA THR A 123 -2.86 15.80 -25.80
C THR A 123 -2.13 14.55 -26.30
N ARG A 124 -2.67 13.92 -27.35
CA ARG A 124 -2.11 12.69 -27.91
C ARG A 124 -0.64 12.84 -28.33
N GLU A 125 -0.31 13.96 -28.96
CA GLU A 125 1.06 14.26 -29.40
C GLU A 125 2.01 14.41 -28.21
N ALA A 126 1.58 15.13 -27.17
CA ALA A 126 2.35 15.31 -25.95
C ALA A 126 2.52 14.00 -25.16
N THR A 127 1.50 13.13 -25.18
CA THR A 127 1.55 11.78 -24.62
C THR A 127 2.64 10.95 -25.31
N LEU A 128 2.65 10.89 -26.64
CA LEU A 128 3.67 10.15 -27.39
C LEU A 128 5.09 10.71 -27.17
N ALA A 129 5.23 12.04 -27.09
CA ALA A 129 6.50 12.67 -26.77
C ALA A 129 6.97 12.32 -25.35
N LYS A 130 6.07 12.18 -24.38
CA LYS A 130 6.42 11.79 -23.01
C LYS A 130 6.79 10.32 -22.87
N LEU A 131 6.30 9.45 -23.75
CA LEU A 131 6.68 8.03 -23.74
C LEU A 131 8.16 7.82 -24.08
N SER A 132 8.79 8.69 -24.88
CA SER A 132 10.23 8.54 -25.16
C SER A 132 11.13 8.83 -23.96
N ASP A 133 10.61 9.54 -22.96
CA ASP A 133 11.29 9.82 -21.70
C ASP A 133 11.10 8.70 -20.65
N ALA A 134 10.25 7.70 -20.94
CA ALA A 134 10.00 6.58 -20.04
C ALA A 134 11.24 5.69 -19.93
N THR A 135 11.59 5.30 -18.71
CA THR A 135 12.76 4.48 -18.40
C THR A 135 12.37 3.07 -17.97
N GLN A 136 11.35 2.96 -17.11
CA GLN A 136 10.91 1.68 -16.57
C GLN A 136 9.41 1.69 -16.28
N VAL A 137 8.84 0.48 -16.25
CA VAL A 137 7.49 0.23 -15.73
C VAL A 137 7.57 0.18 -14.21
N VAL A 138 6.57 0.73 -13.54
CA VAL A 138 6.41 0.69 -12.09
C VAL A 138 5.05 0.05 -11.80
N GLU A 139 5.04 -1.00 -10.99
CA GLU A 139 3.84 -1.64 -10.48
C GLU A 139 3.85 -1.58 -8.96
N GLY A 140 2.75 -1.10 -8.39
CA GLY A 140 2.57 -0.95 -6.96
C GLY A 140 3.38 0.19 -6.34
N ALA A 141 3.40 0.17 -5.00
CA ALA A 141 4.11 1.14 -4.19
C ALA A 141 5.09 0.44 -3.25
N ASN A 142 6.30 0.97 -3.23
CA ASN A 142 7.36 0.63 -2.28
C ASN A 142 8.15 1.91 -1.93
N LEU A 143 9.18 1.77 -1.10
CA LEU A 143 10.02 2.88 -0.63
C LEU A 143 10.88 3.55 -1.73
N ILE A 144 10.88 3.02 -2.95
CA ILE A 144 11.73 3.49 -4.04
C ILE A 144 10.88 3.92 -5.25
N GLN A 145 9.75 3.24 -5.48
CA GLN A 145 8.88 3.39 -6.63
C GLN A 145 7.43 3.46 -6.15
N ASN A 146 6.64 4.36 -6.74
CA ASN A 146 5.25 4.55 -6.37
C ASN A 146 4.40 4.73 -7.63
N GLU A 147 3.42 3.87 -7.88
CA GLU A 147 2.49 4.03 -9.01
C GLU A 147 1.43 5.12 -8.78
N TYR A 148 1.18 5.53 -7.53
CA TYR A 148 0.05 6.39 -7.17
C TYR A 148 0.41 7.89 -7.18
N GLY A 149 1.69 8.25 -7.11
CA GLY A 149 2.13 9.64 -7.13
C GLY A 149 3.58 9.81 -6.70
N SER A 150 3.86 10.88 -5.95
CA SER A 150 5.23 11.19 -5.53
C SER A 150 5.79 10.11 -4.60
N ARG A 151 7.10 9.84 -4.71
CA ARG A 151 7.79 8.88 -3.85
C ARG A 151 7.71 9.27 -2.37
N LEU A 152 7.88 10.57 -2.12
CA LEU A 152 7.79 11.16 -0.78
C LEU A 152 6.46 10.85 -0.09
N PHE A 153 5.34 10.87 -0.83
CA PHE A 153 4.04 10.51 -0.28
C PHE A 153 3.98 9.04 0.15
N ALA A 154 4.48 8.12 -0.68
CA ALA A 154 4.55 6.70 -0.32
C ALA A 154 5.44 6.46 0.90
N ASP A 155 6.60 7.13 0.98
CA ASP A 155 7.51 7.00 2.12
C ASP A 155 6.84 7.42 3.44
N PHE A 156 6.15 8.56 3.45
CA PHE A 156 5.41 9.01 4.63
C PHE A 156 4.24 8.09 4.97
N PHE A 157 3.50 7.63 3.96
CA PHE A 157 2.40 6.68 4.13
C PHE A 157 2.90 5.39 4.80
N PHE A 158 3.89 4.72 4.23
CA PHE A 158 4.43 3.46 4.77
C PHE A 158 5.07 3.64 6.14
N PHE A 159 5.76 4.75 6.39
CA PHE A 159 6.39 5.01 7.68
C PHE A 159 5.36 5.20 8.80
N ILE A 160 4.38 6.09 8.61
CA ILE A 160 3.40 6.43 9.64
C ILE A 160 2.43 5.27 9.88
N THR A 161 1.85 4.72 8.81
CA THR A 161 0.94 3.57 8.92
C THR A 161 1.67 2.32 9.42
N GLY A 162 2.94 2.14 9.07
CA GLY A 162 3.75 1.00 9.51
C GLY A 162 4.10 1.06 10.98
N PHE A 163 4.53 2.24 11.46
CA PHE A 163 4.78 2.47 12.88
C PHE A 163 3.51 2.26 13.71
N HIS A 164 2.37 2.76 13.21
CA HIS A 164 1.08 2.53 13.85
C HIS A 164 0.70 1.04 13.86
N GLY A 165 0.81 0.34 12.72
CA GLY A 165 0.54 -1.10 12.60
C GLY A 165 1.39 -1.93 13.57
N PHE A 166 2.65 -1.56 13.80
CA PHE A 166 3.51 -2.20 14.80
C PHE A 166 2.97 -2.06 16.23
N HIS A 167 2.43 -0.89 16.60
CA HIS A 167 1.80 -0.67 17.91
C HIS A 167 0.55 -1.52 18.07
N VAL A 168 -0.29 -1.57 17.04
CA VAL A 168 -1.50 -2.39 17.05
C VAL A 168 -1.14 -3.87 17.18
N PHE A 169 -0.19 -4.37 16.37
CA PHE A 169 0.27 -5.75 16.44
C PHE A 169 0.78 -6.13 17.84
N THR A 170 1.63 -5.29 18.42
CA THR A 170 2.13 -5.47 19.79
C THR A 170 0.99 -5.43 20.81
N GLY A 171 0.02 -4.52 20.64
CA GLY A 171 -1.18 -4.43 21.48
C GLY A 171 -2.05 -5.69 21.43
N VAL A 172 -2.24 -6.28 20.23
CA VAL A 172 -3.00 -7.54 20.06
C VAL A 172 -2.28 -8.68 20.79
N LEU A 173 -0.96 -8.78 20.65
CA LEU A 173 -0.17 -9.79 21.36
C LEU A 173 -0.30 -9.67 22.87
N ILE A 174 -0.21 -8.46 23.41
CA ILE A 174 -0.38 -8.22 24.85
C ILE A 174 -1.81 -8.56 25.30
N ASN A 175 -2.83 -8.20 24.51
CA ASN A 175 -4.22 -8.56 24.78
C ASN A 175 -4.44 -10.08 24.79
N ILE A 176 -3.82 -10.83 23.87
CA ILE A 176 -3.86 -12.30 23.85
C ILE A 176 -3.24 -12.88 25.13
N ILE A 177 -2.07 -12.38 25.54
CA ILE A 177 -1.37 -12.83 26.76
C ILE A 177 -2.24 -12.59 28.00
N ILE A 178 -2.84 -11.40 28.12
CA ILE A 178 -3.71 -11.06 29.24
C ILE A 178 -4.98 -11.89 29.22
N PHE A 179 -5.57 -12.12 28.04
CA PHE A 179 -6.75 -12.97 27.90
C PHE A 179 -6.51 -14.37 28.48
N PHE A 180 -5.41 -15.04 28.10
CA PHE A 180 -5.05 -16.34 28.68
C PHE A 180 -4.82 -16.26 30.19
N ASN A 181 -4.14 -15.22 30.68
CA ASN A 181 -3.91 -15.03 32.12
C ASN A 181 -5.20 -14.78 32.92
N VAL A 182 -6.23 -14.16 32.33
CA VAL A 182 -7.56 -13.99 32.93
C VAL A 182 -8.31 -15.33 32.97
N VAL A 183 -8.25 -16.11 31.88
CA VAL A 183 -8.88 -17.44 31.81
C VAL A 183 -8.27 -18.41 32.82
N ILE A 184 -6.95 -18.36 33.03
CA ILE A 184 -6.23 -19.17 34.02
C ILE A 184 -6.53 -18.71 35.48
N GLY A 185 -7.21 -17.56 35.67
CA GLY A 185 -7.55 -17.04 37.00
C GLY A 185 -6.36 -16.40 37.73
N THR A 186 -5.27 -16.09 37.03
CA THR A 186 -4.05 -15.53 37.63
C THR A 186 -4.31 -14.19 38.32
N TYR A 187 -5.18 -13.35 37.76
CA TYR A 187 -5.50 -12.03 38.33
C TYR A 187 -6.53 -12.10 39.46
N GLU A 188 -7.44 -13.06 39.44
CA GLU A 188 -8.39 -13.30 40.53
C GLU A 188 -7.66 -13.82 41.78
N ARG A 189 -6.63 -14.65 41.58
CA ARG A 189 -5.72 -15.10 42.65
C ARG A 189 -4.82 -13.98 43.19
N ARG A 190 -4.57 -12.91 42.42
CA ARG A 190 -3.76 -11.75 42.83
C ARG A 190 -4.57 -10.62 43.48
N GLY A 191 -5.91 -10.62 43.35
CA GLY A 191 -6.80 -9.64 43.98
C GLY A 191 -6.90 -8.28 43.28
N HIS A 192 -6.07 -7.99 42.26
CA HIS A 192 -6.07 -6.72 41.53
C HIS A 192 -5.99 -6.91 40.01
N TYR A 193 -6.76 -6.13 39.26
CA TYR A 193 -6.90 -6.19 37.80
C TYR A 193 -6.17 -5.05 37.05
N GLU A 194 -5.29 -4.30 37.73
CA GLU A 194 -4.60 -3.14 37.16
C GLU A 194 -3.89 -3.40 35.83
N MET A 195 -3.36 -4.61 35.63
CA MET A 195 -2.67 -4.97 34.37
C MET A 195 -3.63 -4.98 33.18
N VAL A 196 -4.90 -5.36 33.40
CA VAL A 196 -5.94 -5.33 32.36
C VAL A 196 -6.30 -3.89 32.03
N GLU A 197 -6.42 -3.02 33.04
CA GLU A 197 -6.73 -1.60 32.84
C GLU A 197 -5.62 -0.85 32.11
N LYS A 198 -4.34 -1.09 32.48
CA LYS A 198 -3.18 -0.49 31.80
C LYS A 198 -3.11 -0.86 30.33
N VAL A 199 -3.40 -2.12 30.00
CA VAL A 199 -3.42 -2.59 28.60
C VAL A 199 -4.65 -2.12 27.84
N GLY A 200 -5.82 -2.05 28.50
CA GLY A 200 -7.00 -1.42 27.93
C GLY A 200 -6.75 0.05 27.58
N LEU A 201 -6.07 0.80 28.46
CA LEU A 201 -5.68 2.18 28.20
C LEU A 201 -4.72 2.30 27.01
N TYR A 202 -3.74 1.39 26.90
CA TYR A 202 -2.85 1.33 25.73
C TYR A 202 -3.65 1.08 24.44
N TRP A 203 -4.60 0.15 24.47
CA TRP A 203 -5.45 -0.16 23.33
C TRP A 203 -6.29 1.04 22.88
N HIS A 204 -6.90 1.76 23.84
CA HIS A 204 -7.64 2.99 23.55
C HIS A 204 -6.74 4.12 23.02
N PHE A 205 -5.50 4.22 23.51
CA PHE A 205 -4.54 5.19 22.98
C PHE A 205 -4.18 4.88 21.53
N VAL A 206 -3.93 3.61 21.20
CA VAL A 206 -3.67 3.18 19.82
C VAL A 206 -4.87 3.51 18.93
N ASP A 207 -6.09 3.20 19.37
CA ASP A 207 -7.33 3.52 18.62
C ASP A 207 -7.48 5.04 18.35
N LEU A 208 -7.17 5.88 19.34
CA LEU A 208 -7.20 7.33 19.17
C LEU A 208 -6.19 7.82 18.12
N VAL A 209 -4.97 7.28 18.12
CA VAL A 209 -3.95 7.61 17.10
C VAL A 209 -4.42 7.17 15.72
N TRP A 210 -5.13 6.04 15.61
CA TRP A 210 -5.67 5.56 14.34
C TRP A 210 -6.67 6.54 13.72
N VAL A 211 -7.58 7.10 14.53
CA VAL A 211 -8.56 8.08 14.03
C VAL A 211 -7.88 9.28 13.37
N PHE A 212 -6.74 9.73 13.90
CA PHE A 212 -5.95 10.79 13.28
C PHE A 212 -5.28 10.35 11.98
N VAL A 213 -4.62 9.19 11.96
CA VAL A 213 -3.97 8.66 10.75
C VAL A 213 -5.01 8.47 9.64
N PHE A 214 -6.16 7.91 9.97
CA PHE A 214 -7.26 7.72 9.03
C PHE A 214 -7.73 9.05 8.43
N THR A 215 -7.92 10.08 9.26
CA THR A 215 -8.39 11.39 8.80
C THR A 215 -7.42 12.05 7.82
N PHE A 216 -6.11 12.02 8.09
CA PHE A 216 -5.12 12.70 7.25
C PHE A 216 -4.80 11.98 5.93
N PHE A 217 -4.90 10.65 5.89
CA PHE A 217 -4.53 9.86 4.70
C PHE A 217 -5.72 9.38 3.86
N TYR A 218 -6.92 9.26 4.44
CA TYR A 218 -8.08 8.71 3.73
C TYR A 218 -9.20 9.73 3.49
N LEU A 219 -9.31 10.81 4.28
CA LEU A 219 -10.38 11.82 4.13
C LEU A 219 -9.94 13.13 3.48
N VAL A 220 -8.66 13.50 3.60
CA VAL A 220 -8.09 14.76 3.08
C VAL A 220 -7.60 14.61 1.65
#